data_AF-D5HQJ4-F1
#
_entry.id   AF-D5HQJ4-F1
#
_cell.length_a   1.000
_cell.length_b   1.000
_cell.length_c   1.000
_cell.angle_alpha   90.00
_cell.angle_beta   90.00
_cell.angle_gamma   90.00
#
_symmetry.space_group_name_H-M   'P 1'
#
loop_
_entity.id
_entity.type
_entity.pdbx_description
1 polymer ?
#
loop_
_entity_poly.entity_id
_entity_poly.type
_entity_poly.pdbx_seq_one_letter_code
_entity_poly.pdbx_strand_id
1 'polypeptide(L)'
;MQKKGEKNMKKKKPREAKITFEGLVTEALPNGMFRVRLENDTIVLGYISGKIRCSSIRILMGDRVKIEVSRYDSSKGRIIYRLPPPKSSKCAEDSKDSEDSKD
;
A
#
# COMPACT_ATOMS: atom_id res chain seq x y z
N MET A 1 4.90 -43.89 -26.25
CA MET A 1 4.07 -42.71 -25.88
C MET A 1 4.64 -42.06 -24.63
N GLN A 2 5.25 -40.89 -24.73
CA GLN A 2 5.66 -40.09 -23.57
C GLN A 2 5.05 -38.69 -23.73
N LYS A 3 3.93 -38.44 -23.06
CA LYS A 3 3.41 -37.08 -22.87
C LYS A 3 4.13 -36.46 -21.68
N LYS A 4 5.00 -35.48 -21.91
CA LYS A 4 5.37 -34.50 -20.87
C LYS A 4 5.11 -33.12 -21.44
N GLY A 5 4.01 -32.53 -20.97
CA GLY A 5 3.54 -31.22 -21.38
C GLY A 5 4.58 -30.15 -21.11
N GLU A 6 4.86 -29.36 -22.15
CA GLU A 6 5.65 -28.14 -22.05
C GLU A 6 4.91 -27.16 -21.13
N LYS A 7 5.51 -26.91 -19.97
CA LYS A 7 5.01 -25.91 -19.02
C LYS A 7 5.16 -24.53 -19.67
N ASN A 8 4.02 -23.90 -19.95
CA ASN A 8 3.94 -22.63 -20.64
C ASN A 8 4.48 -21.50 -19.75
N MET A 9 5.77 -21.18 -19.88
CA MET A 9 6.44 -20.13 -19.12
C MET A 9 6.08 -18.75 -19.70
N LYS A 10 4.95 -18.17 -19.26
CA LYS A 10 4.56 -16.80 -19.64
C LYS A 10 5.61 -15.80 -19.16
N LYS A 11 6.54 -15.43 -20.06
CA LYS A 11 7.49 -14.33 -19.89
C LYS A 11 6.73 -13.04 -19.55
N LYS A 12 6.89 -12.55 -18.32
CA LYS A 12 6.46 -11.18 -17.96
C LYS A 12 7.43 -10.21 -18.62
N LYS A 13 6.97 -9.48 -19.64
CA LYS A 13 7.68 -8.28 -20.14
C LYS A 13 8.02 -7.37 -18.96
N PRO A 14 9.17 -6.65 -18.96
CA PRO A 14 9.40 -5.55 -18.04
C PRO A 14 8.34 -4.48 -18.36
N ARG A 15 7.23 -4.54 -17.64
CA ARG A 15 6.19 -3.52 -17.70
C ARG A 15 6.82 -2.31 -17.04
N GLU A 16 6.85 -1.20 -17.77
CA GLU A 16 7.29 0.13 -17.36
C GLU A 16 7.31 0.32 -15.84
N ALA A 17 8.44 0.82 -15.32
CA ALA A 17 8.62 1.06 -13.89
C ALA A 17 7.49 1.97 -13.37
N LYS A 18 6.52 1.34 -12.72
CA LYS A 18 5.37 2.02 -12.15
C LYS A 18 5.78 2.66 -10.83
N ILE A 19 5.45 3.93 -10.67
CA ILE A 19 5.78 4.67 -9.46
C ILE A 19 4.72 4.33 -8.41
N THR A 20 5.17 3.94 -7.22
CA THR A 20 4.28 3.61 -6.10
C THR A 20 4.41 4.64 -5.00
N PHE A 21 3.27 5.06 -4.48
CA PHE A 21 3.16 5.98 -3.36
C PHE A 21 2.34 5.36 -2.23
N GLU A 22 2.53 5.88 -1.03
CA GLU A 22 1.79 5.48 0.16
C GLU A 22 0.87 6.63 0.57
N GLY A 23 -0.29 6.29 1.12
CA GLY A 23 -1.30 7.27 1.49
C GLY A 23 -2.38 6.69 2.39
N LEU A 24 -3.19 7.60 2.92
CA LEU A 24 -4.31 7.31 3.80
C LEU A 24 -5.63 7.50 3.05
N VAL A 25 -6.53 6.54 3.20
CA VAL A 25 -7.87 6.64 2.62
C VAL A 25 -8.69 7.65 3.43
N THR A 26 -9.09 8.75 2.81
CA THR A 26 -9.90 9.78 3.47
C THR A 26 -11.38 9.45 3.35
N GLU A 27 -11.84 9.13 2.14
CA GLU A 27 -13.26 8.93 1.84
C GLU A 27 -13.47 7.78 0.86
N ALA A 28 -14.57 7.04 1.03
CA ALA A 28 -15.03 6.04 0.08
C ALA A 28 -16.20 6.60 -0.73
N LEU A 29 -16.09 6.56 -2.06
CA LEU A 29 -17.13 7.02 -2.97
C LEU A 29 -18.04 5.85 -3.39
N PRO A 30 -19.34 6.11 -3.64
CA PRO A 30 -20.32 5.06 -3.96
C PRO A 30 -20.05 4.35 -5.29
N ASN A 31 -19.21 4.92 -6.16
CA ASN A 31 -18.78 4.32 -7.43
C ASN A 31 -17.65 3.28 -7.26
N GLY A 32 -17.29 2.91 -6.02
CA GLY A 32 -16.20 1.98 -5.74
C GLY A 32 -14.81 2.59 -5.97
N MET A 33 -14.72 3.91 -6.00
CA MET A 33 -13.46 4.66 -5.96
C MET A 33 -13.22 5.19 -4.54
N PHE A 34 -11.97 5.50 -4.24
CA PHE A 34 -11.54 5.98 -2.94
C PHE A 34 -10.74 7.25 -3.12
N ARG A 35 -10.95 8.23 -2.25
CA ARG A 35 -10.08 9.39 -2.12
C ARG A 35 -8.96 9.03 -1.17
N VAL A 36 -7.74 9.14 -1.66
CA VAL A 36 -6.55 8.83 -0.87
C VAL A 36 -5.68 10.07 -0.80
N ARG A 37 -5.39 10.51 0.43
CA ARG A 37 -4.42 11.55 0.70
C ARG A 37 -3.04 10.91 0.71
N LEU A 38 -2.20 11.33 -0.25
CA LEU A 38 -0.79 10.95 -0.27
C LEU A 38 -0.05 11.70 0.85
N GLU A 39 1.17 11.25 1.17
CA GLU A 39 2.05 11.97 2.11
C GLU A 39 2.40 13.40 1.64
N ASN A 40 2.29 13.66 0.32
CA ASN A 40 2.53 14.97 -0.29
C ASN A 40 1.30 15.90 -0.21
N ASP A 41 0.32 15.60 0.63
CA ASP A 41 -0.96 16.32 0.79
C ASP A 41 -1.88 16.39 -0.43
N THR A 42 -1.50 15.77 -1.55
CA THR A 42 -2.35 15.64 -2.73
C THR A 42 -3.42 14.57 -2.53
N ILE A 43 -4.66 14.89 -2.92
CA ILE A 43 -5.78 13.94 -2.94
C ILE A 43 -5.83 13.27 -4.31
N VAL A 44 -5.76 11.94 -4.31
CA VAL A 44 -5.79 11.11 -5.52
C VAL A 44 -7.04 10.25 -5.54
N LEU A 45 -7.62 10.09 -6.72
CA LEU A 45 -8.73 9.17 -6.95
C LEU A 45 -8.20 7.78 -7.27
N GLY A 46 -8.35 6.87 -6.31
CA GLY A 46 -7.88 5.49 -6.39
C GLY A 46 -9.00 4.53 -6.76
N TYR A 47 -8.77 3.68 -7.77
CA TYR A 47 -9.64 2.51 -8.02
C TYR A 47 -8.94 1.22 -7.56
N ILE A 48 -9.76 0.24 -7.21
CA ILE A 48 -9.31 -1.05 -6.71
C ILE A 48 -8.68 -1.87 -7.86
N SER A 49 -7.49 -2.44 -7.64
CA SER A 49 -6.93 -3.40 -8.58
C SER A 49 -7.70 -4.73 -8.57
N GLY A 50 -7.74 -5.44 -9.71
CA GLY A 50 -8.39 -6.75 -9.78
C GLY A 50 -7.85 -7.76 -8.75
N LYS A 51 -6.59 -7.63 -8.35
CA LYS A 51 -6.00 -8.45 -7.27
C LYS A 51 -6.73 -8.29 -5.94
N ILE A 52 -7.12 -7.08 -5.59
CA ILE A 52 -7.86 -6.80 -4.35
C ILE A 52 -9.28 -7.38 -4.41
N ARG A 53 -9.94 -7.29 -5.59
CA ARG A 53 -11.25 -7.93 -5.81
C ARG A 53 -11.18 -9.44 -5.62
N CYS A 54 -10.15 -10.10 -6.16
CA CYS A 54 -9.94 -11.54 -5.96
C CYS A 54 -9.58 -11.89 -4.52
N SER A 55 -8.82 -11.03 -3.83
CA SER A 55 -8.37 -11.27 -2.46
C SER A 55 -9.42 -10.95 -1.40
N SER A 56 -10.60 -10.45 -1.80
CA SER A 56 -11.69 -10.03 -0.90
C SER A 56 -11.25 -9.02 0.19
N ILE A 57 -10.24 -8.21 -0.10
CA ILE A 57 -9.75 -7.19 0.85
C ILE A 57 -10.67 -5.97 0.76
N ARG A 58 -11.29 -5.64 1.90
CA ARG A 58 -12.13 -4.45 2.05
C ARG A 58 -11.26 -3.28 2.51
N ILE A 59 -11.39 -2.15 1.83
CA ILE A 59 -10.72 -0.90 2.17
C ILE A 59 -11.72 0.00 2.88
N LEU A 60 -11.35 0.48 4.06
CA LEU A 60 -12.16 1.41 4.85
C LEU A 60 -11.48 2.78 4.91
N MET A 61 -12.23 3.79 5.37
CA MET A 61 -11.68 5.10 5.69
C MET A 61 -10.66 4.97 6.83
N GLY A 62 -9.52 5.66 6.72
CA GLY A 62 -8.41 5.59 7.67
C GLY A 62 -7.38 4.48 7.40
N ASP A 63 -7.62 3.59 6.44
CA ASP A 63 -6.63 2.56 6.08
C ASP A 63 -5.43 3.17 5.35
N ARG A 64 -4.23 2.66 5.66
CA ARG A 64 -3.01 2.90 4.88
C ARG A 64 -2.99 2.02 3.66
N VAL A 65 -2.86 2.62 2.49
CA VAL A 65 -2.88 1.91 1.21
C VAL A 65 -1.69 2.29 0.36
N LYS A 66 -1.22 1.34 -0.45
CA LYS A 66 -0.22 1.59 -1.48
C LYS A 66 -0.88 1.77 -2.83
N ILE A 67 -0.57 2.88 -3.47
CA ILE A 67 -1.12 3.30 -4.75
C ILE A 67 -0.03 3.28 -5.81
N GLU A 68 -0.35 2.68 -6.93
CA GLU A 68 0.42 2.79 -8.16
C GLU A 68 -0.11 3.96 -8.98
N VAL A 69 0.75 4.93 -9.28
CA VAL A 69 0.40 6.10 -10.06
C VAL A 69 1.10 6.02 -11.42
N SER A 70 0.37 6.35 -12.47
CA SER A 70 0.96 6.43 -13.81
C SER A 70 1.80 7.71 -13.91
N ARG A 71 2.92 7.66 -14.62
CA ARG A 71 3.79 8.84 -14.83
C ARG A 71 3.06 10.02 -15.47
N TYR A 72 1.98 9.74 -16.20
CA TYR A 72 1.21 10.73 -16.94
C TYR A 72 0.16 11.42 -16.07
N ASP A 73 -0.43 10.73 -15.10
CA ASP A 73 -1.57 11.23 -14.33
C ASP A 73 -1.36 10.98 -12.84
N SER A 74 -0.96 12.03 -12.12
CA SER A 74 -0.80 11.97 -10.65
C SER A 74 -2.12 12.02 -9.89
N SER A 75 -3.21 12.45 -10.53
CA SER A 75 -4.53 12.58 -9.92
C SER A 75 -5.33 11.27 -9.85
N LYS A 76 -4.89 10.24 -10.59
CA LYS A 76 -5.55 8.92 -10.63
C LYS A 76 -4.55 7.82 -10.28
N GLY A 77 -4.99 6.89 -9.45
CA GLY A 77 -4.15 5.83 -8.93
C GLY A 77 -4.83 4.47 -8.95
N ARG A 78 -4.02 3.42 -8.96
CA ARG A 78 -4.46 2.04 -8.78
C ARG A 78 -4.03 1.54 -7.41
N ILE A 79 -5.00 1.13 -6.59
CA ILE A 79 -4.70 0.60 -5.26
C ILE A 79 -4.25 -0.85 -5.38
N ILE A 80 -3.00 -1.14 -4.98
CA ILE A 80 -2.41 -2.48 -5.09
C ILE A 80 -2.72 -3.30 -3.83
N TYR A 81 -2.46 -2.75 -2.64
CA TYR A 81 -2.64 -3.44 -1.36
C TYR A 81 -2.77 -2.48 -0.18
N ARG A 82 -3.34 -2.98 0.92
CA ARG A 82 -3.40 -2.33 2.24
C ARG A 82 -2.13 -2.66 3.03
N LEU A 83 -1.53 -1.65 3.65
CA LEU A 83 -0.37 -1.84 4.51
C LEU A 83 -0.83 -2.25 5.92
N PRO A 84 -0.16 -3.23 6.56
CA PRO A 84 -0.35 -3.47 7.98
C PRO A 84 0.10 -2.22 8.76
N PRO A 85 -0.46 -1.99 9.96
CA PRO A 85 0.06 -0.94 10.83
C PRO A 85 1.56 -1.16 11.06
N PRO A 86 2.36 -0.07 11.18
CA PRO A 86 3.79 -0.20 11.46
C PRO A 86 3.92 -1.01 12.75
N LYS A 87 4.58 -2.18 12.67
CA LYS A 87 4.92 -2.95 13.86
C LYS A 87 5.78 -2.04 14.72
N SER A 88 5.25 -1.62 15.86
CA SER A 88 5.96 -0.81 16.83
C SER A 88 7.23 -1.54 17.23
N SER A 89 8.37 -1.11 16.72
CA SER A 89 9.64 -1.22 17.42
C SER A 89 9.56 -0.30 18.64
N LYS A 90 8.78 -0.72 19.65
CA LYS A 90 8.73 -0.13 20.99
C LYS A 90 8.60 -1.26 21.99
N CYS A 91 9.72 -1.95 22.18
CA CYS A 91 10.12 -2.59 23.43
C CYS A 91 11.65 -2.44 23.49
N ALA A 92 12.11 -1.23 23.80
CA ALA A 92 13.47 -0.95 24.26
C ALA A 92 13.30 0.33 25.11
N GLU A 93 13.15 0.20 26.43
CA GLU A 93 14.25 0.08 27.42
C GLU A 93 15.04 1.41 27.48
N ASP A 94 15.28 2.08 28.60
CA ASP A 94 15.00 1.86 30.02
C ASP A 94 15.13 3.20 30.76
N SER A 95 14.60 3.22 31.97
CA SER A 95 14.77 4.19 33.06
C SER A 95 16.15 4.87 33.07
N LYS A 96 16.17 6.21 33.04
CA LYS A 96 17.28 6.96 33.65
C LYS A 96 16.84 7.37 35.04
N ASP A 97 17.03 6.45 35.98
CA ASP A 97 17.19 6.81 37.38
C ASP A 97 18.51 7.56 37.47
N SER A 98 18.45 8.88 37.63
CA SER A 98 19.62 9.68 37.98
C SER A 98 19.95 9.37 39.44
N GLU A 99 21.04 8.63 39.63
CA GLU A 99 21.65 8.30 40.92
C GLU A 99 21.81 9.53 41.82
N ASP A 100 21.49 9.34 43.09
CA ASP A 100 21.83 10.20 44.23
C ASP A 100 23.31 10.60 44.22
N SER A 101 23.61 11.91 44.25
CA SER A 101 24.80 12.43 44.95
C SER A 101 24.85 13.97 44.93
N LYS A 102 24.42 14.60 46.03
CA LYS A 102 25.22 15.52 46.88
C LYS A 102 24.30 16.35 47.78
N ASP A 103 24.29 16.01 49.06
CA ASP A 103 24.64 16.93 50.17
C ASP A 103 24.95 16.13 51.44
#